data_AF-A0A519BIM3-F1
#
_entry.id   AF-A0A519BIM3-F1
#
_cell.length_a   1.000
_cell.length_b   1.000
_cell.length_c   1.000
_cell.angle_alpha   90.00
_cell.angle_beta   90.00
_cell.angle_gamma   90.00
#
_symmetry.space_group_name_H-M   'P 1'
#
loop_
_entity.id
_entity.type
_entity.pdbx_description
1 polymer ?
#
loop_
_entity_poly.entity_id
_entity_poly.type
_entity_poly.pdbx_seq_one_letter_code
_entity_poly.pdbx_strand_id
1 'polypeptide(L)'
;MASEIPGVRPPVISEETKNILEDYLGFRHIVLNIYSYKIHPEKIEILVKKLPNALTKINNEIEAVSIYLQNLKISANNNGE
;
A
#
# COMPACT_ATOMS: atom_id res chain seq x y z
N MET A 1 -0.07 5.13 7.12
CA MET A 1 -1.14 4.30 6.51
C MET A 1 -1.27 2.94 7.18
N ALA A 2 -0.17 2.36 7.67
CA ALA A 2 -0.19 1.11 8.43
C ALA A 2 -0.54 1.24 9.92
N SER A 3 -0.48 2.45 10.50
CA SER A 3 -0.91 2.67 11.88
C SER A 3 -2.43 2.79 11.97
N GLU A 4 -2.99 2.05 12.91
CA GLU A 4 -4.36 2.19 13.38
C GLU A 4 -4.56 3.51 14.15
N ILE A 5 -5.77 4.05 14.09
CA ILE A 5 -6.30 5.04 15.02
C ILE A 5 -7.54 4.39 15.67
N PRO A 6 -7.45 3.91 16.92
CA PRO A 6 -8.53 3.17 17.55
C PRO A 6 -9.86 3.94 17.52
N GLY A 7 -10.93 3.26 17.13
CA GLY A 7 -12.29 3.84 17.07
C GLY A 7 -12.53 4.85 15.94
N VAL A 8 -11.53 5.19 15.14
CA VAL A 8 -11.65 6.18 14.04
C VAL A 8 -11.26 5.59 12.69
N ARG A 9 -10.10 4.91 12.61
CA ARG A 9 -9.57 4.43 11.34
C ARG A 9 -8.75 3.15 11.52
N PRO A 10 -9.18 2.02 10.95
CA PRO A 10 -8.35 0.82 10.90
C PRO A 10 -7.10 1.05 10.03
N PRO A 11 -6.06 0.21 10.17
CA PRO A 11 -4.90 0.27 9.29
C PRO A 11 -5.33 0.02 7.84
N VAL A 12 -4.93 0.90 6.93
CA VAL A 12 -5.32 0.84 5.51
C VAL A 12 -4.48 -0.19 4.75
N ILE A 13 -3.23 -0.36 5.17
CA ILE A 13 -2.29 -1.35 4.66
C ILE A 13 -1.62 -2.04 5.84
N SER A 14 -1.14 -3.26 5.68
CA SER A 14 -0.34 -3.91 6.72
C SER A 14 1.06 -3.28 6.82
N GLU A 15 1.74 -3.49 7.95
CA GLU A 15 3.14 -3.07 8.11
C GLU A 15 4.06 -3.80 7.11
N GLU A 16 3.71 -5.03 6.73
CA GLU A 16 4.42 -5.77 5.70
C GLU A 16 4.28 -5.11 4.32
N THR A 17 3.06 -4.72 3.93
CA THR A 17 2.83 -3.99 2.67
C THR A 17 3.54 -2.64 2.66
N LYS A 18 3.56 -1.94 3.80
CA LYS A 18 4.34 -0.71 3.95
C LYS A 18 5.82 -0.94 3.68
N ASN A 19 6.42 -1.96 4.29
CA ASN A 19 7.84 -2.29 4.08
C ASN A 19 8.13 -2.67 2.62
N ILE A 20 7.24 -3.42 1.96
CA ILE A 20 7.37 -3.72 0.54
C ILE A 20 7.35 -2.43 -0.30
N LEU A 21 6.45 -1.50 0.01
CA LEU A 21 6.31 -0.23 -0.71
C LEU A 21 7.48 0.73 -0.51
N GLU A 22 8.15 0.70 0.65
CA GLU A 22 9.34 1.52 0.93
C GLU A 22 10.47 1.26 -0.08
N ASP A 23 10.67 0.00 -0.48
CA ASP A 23 11.63 -0.37 -1.53
C ASP A 23 11.33 0.33 -2.87
N TYR A 24 10.04 0.42 -3.25
CA TYR A 24 9.60 1.08 -4.49
C TYR A 24 9.64 2.61 -4.40
N LEU A 25 9.39 3.18 -3.22
CA LEU A 25 9.56 4.62 -2.99
C LEU A 25 11.04 5.02 -3.09
N GLY A 26 11.93 4.19 -2.54
CA GLY A 26 13.37 4.33 -2.70
C GLY A 26 13.78 4.26 -4.17
N PHE A 27 13.28 3.27 -4.91
CA PHE A 27 13.50 3.17 -6.36
C PHE A 27 13.03 4.41 -7.10
N ARG A 28 11.81 4.89 -6.83
CA ARG A 28 11.26 6.11 -7.41
C ARG A 28 12.17 7.31 -7.14
N HIS A 29 12.65 7.47 -5.91
CA HIS A 29 13.56 8.55 -5.55
C HIS A 29 14.87 8.47 -6.35
N ILE A 30 15.45 7.28 -6.48
CA ILE A 30 16.70 7.05 -7.22
C ILE A 30 16.51 7.39 -8.71
N VAL A 31 15.46 6.87 -9.34
CA VAL A 31 15.20 7.07 -10.77
C VAL A 31 14.89 8.53 -11.09
N LEU A 32 14.10 9.21 -10.25
CA LEU A 32 13.68 10.58 -10.53
C LEU A 32 14.72 11.64 -10.16
N ASN A 33 15.57 11.40 -9.14
CA ASN A 33 16.43 12.46 -8.59
C ASN A 33 17.94 12.24 -8.79
N ILE A 34 18.44 11.00 -8.85
CA ILE A 34 19.88 10.73 -8.76
C ILE A 34 20.56 10.59 -10.14
N TYR A 35 19.79 10.66 -11.23
CA TYR A 35 20.22 10.31 -12.59
C TYR A 35 20.71 8.86 -12.68
N SER A 36 20.37 8.19 -13.78
CA SER A 36 20.45 6.74 -14.02
C SER A 36 21.83 6.07 -13.83
N TYR A 37 22.89 6.85 -13.56
CA TYR A 37 24.28 6.41 -13.43
C TYR A 37 24.56 5.53 -12.20
N LYS A 38 23.72 5.57 -11.15
CA LYS A 38 23.85 4.72 -9.94
C LYS A 38 22.83 3.59 -9.86
N ILE A 39 22.11 3.32 -10.96
CA ILE A 39 21.14 2.22 -11.00
C ILE A 39 21.90 0.91 -11.13
N HIS A 40 21.73 0.03 -10.15
CA HIS A 40 22.29 -1.31 -10.17
C HIS A 40 21.23 -2.25 -10.76
N PRO A 41 21.46 -2.88 -11.94
CA PRO A 41 20.48 -3.74 -12.60
C PRO A 41 19.93 -4.85 -11.70
N GLU A 42 20.78 -5.44 -10.85
CA GLU A 42 20.40 -6.48 -9.89
C GLU A 42 19.31 -6.01 -8.92
N LYS A 43 19.38 -4.74 -8.46
CA LYS A 43 18.36 -4.17 -7.57
C LYS A 43 17.02 -3.98 -8.28
N ILE A 44 17.05 -3.59 -9.56
CA ILE A 44 15.84 -3.49 -10.38
C ILE A 44 15.24 -4.87 -10.60
N GLU A 45 16.05 -5.87 -10.93
CA GLU A 45 15.58 -7.23 -11.18
C GLU A 45 14.83 -7.78 -9.95
N ILE A 46 15.35 -7.53 -8.74
CA ILE A 46 14.67 -7.90 -7.49
C ILE A 46 13.31 -7.19 -7.37
N LEU A 47 13.25 -5.89 -7.64
CA LEU A 47 11.99 -5.12 -7.57
C LEU A 47 10.96 -5.61 -8.59
N VAL A 48 11.39 -5.94 -9.81
CA VAL A 48 10.54 -6.47 -10.87
C VAL A 48 10.01 -7.85 -10.49
N LYS A 49 10.85 -8.73 -9.93
CA LYS A 49 10.43 -10.05 -9.44
C LYS A 49 9.43 -9.96 -8.29
N LYS A 50 9.58 -8.97 -7.40
CA LYS A 50 8.67 -8.72 -6.27
C LYS A 50 7.35 -8.05 -6.69
N LEU A 51 7.32 -7.37 -7.85
CA LEU A 51 6.21 -6.50 -8.25
C LEU A 51 4.84 -7.20 -8.31
N PRO A 52 4.70 -8.42 -8.89
CA PRO A 52 3.40 -9.09 -8.95
C PRO A 52 2.84 -9.36 -7.55
N ASN A 53 3.69 -9.81 -6.63
CA ASN A 53 3.27 -10.07 -5.24
C ASN A 53 2.88 -8.78 -4.51
N ALA A 54 3.69 -7.72 -4.68
CA ALA A 54 3.39 -6.40 -4.11
C ALA A 54 2.04 -5.87 -4.59
N LEU A 55 1.78 -5.93 -5.90
CA LEU A 55 0.51 -5.47 -6.48
C LEU A 55 -0.69 -6.27 -5.98
N THR A 56 -0.60 -7.61 -5.95
CA THR A 56 -1.67 -8.45 -5.42
C THR A 56 -1.98 -8.11 -3.96
N LYS A 57 -0.94 -7.93 -3.13
CA LYS A 57 -1.11 -7.61 -1.71
C LYS A 57 -1.78 -6.25 -1.51
N ILE A 58 -1.32 -5.23 -2.24
CA ILE A 58 -1.88 -3.87 -2.18
C ILE A 58 -3.34 -3.86 -2.66
N ASN A 59 -3.64 -4.54 -3.76
CA ASN A 59 -5.01 -4.58 -4.30
C ASN A 59 -5.98 -5.23 -3.31
N ASN A 60 -5.59 -6.35 -2.71
CA ASN A 60 -6.40 -7.04 -1.70
C ASN A 60 -6.65 -6.16 -0.47
N GLU A 61 -5.63 -5.43 0.01
CA GLU A 61 -5.77 -4.53 1.17
C GLU A 61 -6.66 -3.31 0.85
N ILE A 62 -6.50 -2.72 -0.34
CA ILE A 62 -7.36 -1.61 -0.78
C ILE A 62 -8.82 -2.07 -0.93
N GLU A 63 -9.04 -3.27 -1.48
CA GLU A 63 -10.37 -3.84 -1.62
C GLU A 63 -11.02 -4.07 -0.25
N ALA A 64 -10.29 -4.64 0.71
CA ALA A 64 -10.76 -4.83 2.08
C ALA A 64 -11.17 -3.49 2.74
N VAL A 65 -10.37 -2.44 2.54
CA VAL A 65 -10.69 -1.10 3.05
C VAL A 65 -11.92 -0.52 2.35
N SER A 66 -12.06 -0.69 1.04
CA SER A 66 -13.24 -0.25 0.29
C SER A 66 -14.52 -0.90 0.82
N ILE A 67 -14.50 -2.22 1.05
CA ILE A 67 -15.61 -2.97 1.64
C ILE A 67 -15.93 -2.45 3.05
N TYR A 68 -14.91 -2.23 3.87
CA TYR A 68 -15.08 -1.66 5.21
C TYR A 68 -15.79 -0.29 5.18
N LEU A 69 -15.34 0.61 4.30
CA LEU A 69 -15.95 1.93 4.15
C LEU A 69 -17.40 1.86 3.64
N GLN A 70 -17.71 0.92 2.74
CA GLN A 70 -19.08 0.68 2.29
C GLN A 70 -19.97 0.19 3.43
N ASN A 71 -19.47 -0.73 4.26
CA ASN A 71 -20.19 -1.23 5.43
C ASN A 71 -20.45 -0.15 6.48
N LEU A 72 -19.50 0.77 6.71
CA LEU A 72 -19.71 1.93 7.58
C LEU A 72 -20.81 2.87 7.06
N LYS A 73 -20.89 3.07 5.74
CA LYS A 73 -21.96 3.88 5.14
C LYS A 73 -23.33 3.23 5.37
N ILE A 74 -23.43 1.91 5.23
CA ILE A 74 -24.68 1.16 5.43
C ILE A 74 -25.12 1.23 6.89
N SER A 75 -24.21 1.04 7.86
CA SER A 75 -24.55 1.11 9.28
C SER A 75 -24.96 2.51 9.74
N ALA A 76 -24.37 3.57 9.17
CA ALA A 76 -24.77 4.94 9.45
C ALA A 76 -26.20 5.26 8.97
N ASN A 77 -26.64 4.67 7.85
CA ASN A 77 -27.99 4.89 7.33
C ASN A 77 -29.08 4.10 8.10
N ASN A 78 -28.76 2.95 8.68
CA ASN A 78 -29.73 2.12 9.39
C ASN A 78 -30.01 2.56 10.84
N ASN A 79 -29.23 3.51 11.38
CA ASN A 79 -29.41 4.05 12.73
C ASN A 79 -30.23 5.35 12.75
N GLY A 80 -30.87 5.69 11.62
CA GLY A 80 -31.66 6.90 11.41
C GLY A 80 -33.15 6.68 11.18
N GLU A 81 -33.67 5.45 11.39
CA GLU A 81 -35.11 5.13 11.41
C GLU A 81 -35.58 4.76 12.82
#